data_AF-A0A8C9Y7K4-F1
#
_entry.id   AF-A0A8C9Y7K4-F1
#
_cell.length_a   1.000
_cell.length_b   1.000
_cell.length_c   1.000
_cell.angle_alpha   90.00
_cell.angle_beta   90.00
_cell.angle_gamma   90.00
#
_symmetry.space_group_name_H-M   'P 1'
#
loop_
_entity.id
_entity.type
_entity.pdbx_description
1 polymer ?
#
loop_
_entity_poly.entity_id
_entity_poly.type
_entity_poly.pdbx_seq_one_letter_code
_entity_poly.pdbx_strand_id
1 'polypeptide(L)'
;MLCENVPVLYILYVLCIFSTDSKSHLSMPQSPPAADSYQQGCIRMTLENADLWKSFHSIGTEMIITKHGRRMFPHCSISLSGLQPFANYVIMMDMVPADSFKYKWKKEQWEVAGKSEPQPPCRTYMHPDSPAPGCHWMKQSLSFLKMKLTNNTLDQHGHVRHNLTYRIKMIKI
;
A
#
# COMPACT_ATOMS: atom_id res chain seq x y z
N MET A 1 -23.43 -23.14 8.16
CA MET A 1 -22.06 -23.70 8.05
C MET A 1 -21.23 -22.82 7.10
N LEU A 2 -20.79 -21.64 7.55
CA LEU A 2 -19.85 -20.80 6.80
C LEU A 2 -18.85 -20.12 7.76
N CYS A 3 -17.65 -20.71 7.82
CA CYS A 3 -16.38 -20.08 8.17
C CYS A 3 -16.24 -19.31 9.52
N GLU A 4 -16.13 -20.05 10.64
CA GLU A 4 -15.56 -19.54 11.91
C GLU A 4 -14.05 -19.18 11.85
N ASN A 5 -13.44 -19.16 10.66
CA ASN A 5 -11.99 -18.99 10.45
C ASN A 5 -11.68 -18.02 9.30
N VAL A 6 -12.40 -16.89 9.23
CA VAL A 6 -11.99 -15.77 8.36
C VAL A 6 -11.03 -14.87 9.12
N PRO A 7 -9.71 -14.90 8.83
CA PRO A 7 -8.80 -13.90 9.35
C PRO A 7 -9.12 -12.52 8.79
N VAL A 8 -9.51 -11.61 9.66
CA VAL A 8 -9.56 -10.17 9.41
C VAL A 8 -8.16 -9.58 9.68
N LEU A 9 -7.84 -8.36 9.20
CA LEU A 9 -6.50 -7.75 9.34
C LEU A 9 -6.51 -6.23 9.75
N TYR A 10 -5.61 -5.78 10.66
CA TYR A 10 -5.34 -4.37 11.08
C TYR A 10 -4.14 -3.92 10.22
N ILE A 11 -4.39 -3.13 9.17
CA ILE A 11 -3.36 -2.68 8.22
C ILE A 11 -3.31 -1.16 8.18
N LEU A 12 -2.12 -0.58 8.28
CA LEU A 12 -1.82 0.73 7.73
C LEU A 12 -1.21 0.54 6.32
N TYR A 13 -1.79 1.21 5.34
CA TYR A 13 -1.26 1.26 3.98
C TYR A 13 -0.15 2.30 3.90
N VAL A 14 1.04 1.88 3.47
CA VAL A 14 2.15 2.80 3.22
C VAL A 14 2.44 2.76 1.71
N LEU A 15 2.16 3.87 1.01
CA LEU A 15 2.65 4.03 -0.36
C LEU A 15 4.07 4.57 -0.30
N CYS A 16 5.02 3.79 -0.79
CA CYS A 16 6.40 4.20 -0.95
C CYS A 16 6.64 4.64 -2.40
N ILE A 17 7.11 5.86 -2.58
CA ILE A 17 7.51 6.43 -3.88
C ILE A 17 9.01 6.68 -3.83
N PHE A 18 9.80 5.90 -4.59
CA PHE A 18 11.25 6.05 -4.66
C PHE A 18 11.65 6.62 -6.02
N SER A 19 12.33 7.76 -6.05
CA SER A 19 13.04 8.19 -7.26
C SER A 19 14.23 7.27 -7.48
N THR A 20 14.38 6.71 -8.69
CA THR A 20 15.56 5.91 -9.05
C THR A 20 16.70 6.77 -9.60
N ASP A 21 16.46 8.07 -9.82
CA ASP A 21 17.46 9.01 -10.32
C ASP A 21 18.47 9.35 -9.20
N SER A 22 19.49 8.51 -9.09
CA SER A 22 20.66 8.74 -8.27
C SER A 22 21.62 9.62 -9.04
N LYS A 23 21.86 10.86 -8.56
CA LYS A 23 22.77 11.83 -9.19
C LYS A 23 24.12 11.21 -9.59
N SER A 24 24.26 10.85 -10.86
CA SER A 24 25.54 10.53 -11.47
C SER A 24 26.29 11.83 -11.70
N HIS A 25 27.18 12.18 -10.77
CA HIS A 25 28.11 13.28 -10.93
C HIS A 25 29.17 12.92 -11.99
N LEU A 26 28.79 13.03 -13.26
CA LEU A 26 29.70 13.05 -14.40
C LEU A 26 29.77 14.49 -14.93
N SER A 27 31.00 14.98 -15.06
CA SER A 27 31.35 16.38 -15.26
C SER A 27 30.89 16.96 -16.61
N MET A 28 30.38 18.20 -16.56
CA MET A 28 30.03 19.05 -17.71
C MET A 28 31.24 19.49 -18.55
N PRO A 29 31.02 19.96 -19.80
CA PRO A 29 31.32 21.37 -20.11
C PRO A 29 30.07 22.23 -20.35
N GLN A 30 30.23 23.56 -20.24
CA GLN A 30 29.15 24.54 -20.05
C GLN A 30 28.39 24.97 -21.33
N SER A 31 27.11 25.29 -21.15
CA SER A 31 26.35 26.29 -21.93
C SER A 31 25.16 26.82 -21.07
N PRO A 32 24.53 27.97 -21.38
CA PRO A 32 23.94 28.87 -20.36
C PRO A 32 22.57 28.44 -19.77
N PRO A 33 22.14 29.02 -18.63
CA PRO A 33 21.14 28.42 -17.78
C PRO A 33 19.70 28.77 -18.17
N ALA A 34 19.04 27.85 -18.90
CA ALA A 34 17.62 27.60 -18.67
C ALA A 34 17.46 26.76 -17.39
N ALA A 35 17.88 27.33 -16.26
CA ALA A 35 17.66 26.75 -14.95
C ALA A 35 16.21 27.02 -14.54
N ASP A 36 15.28 26.37 -15.26
CA ASP A 36 14.03 25.97 -14.66
C ASP A 36 14.41 25.05 -13.51
N SER A 37 14.54 25.66 -12.33
CA SER A 37 14.57 24.95 -11.08
C SER A 37 13.24 24.21 -11.02
N TYR A 38 13.25 22.97 -11.47
CA TYR A 38 12.19 21.99 -11.32
C TYR A 38 12.00 21.80 -9.81
N GLN A 39 11.26 22.75 -9.21
CA GLN A 39 10.80 22.70 -7.84
C GLN A 39 10.14 21.34 -7.71
N GLN A 40 10.68 20.48 -6.84
CA GLN A 40 10.05 19.21 -6.55
C GLN A 40 8.72 19.56 -5.89
N GLY A 41 7.66 19.49 -6.71
CA GLY A 41 6.33 19.88 -6.30
C GLY A 41 5.98 19.12 -5.03
N CYS A 42 5.18 19.74 -4.16
CA CYS A 42 4.60 19.01 -3.05
C CYS A 42 3.91 17.77 -3.64
N ILE A 43 4.48 16.58 -3.40
CA ILE A 43 3.95 15.34 -3.97
C ILE A 43 2.64 15.08 -3.25
N ARG A 44 1.53 15.20 -3.98
CA ARG A 44 0.18 15.04 -3.43
C ARG A 44 -0.40 13.71 -3.90
N MET A 45 -0.98 13.02 -2.93
CA MET A 45 -1.60 11.72 -3.10
C MET A 45 -3.08 11.81 -2.73
N THR A 46 -3.96 11.35 -3.61
CA THR A 46 -5.42 11.37 -3.37
C THR A 46 -5.98 9.96 -3.54
N LEU A 47 -6.72 9.49 -2.55
CA LEU A 47 -7.42 8.21 -2.60
C LEU A 47 -8.70 8.32 -3.42
N GLU A 48 -8.81 7.52 -4.49
CA GLU A 48 -10.03 7.42 -5.28
C GLU A 48 -11.16 6.75 -4.50
N ASN A 49 -12.40 7.17 -4.76
CA ASN A 49 -13.60 6.69 -4.05
C ASN A 49 -13.48 6.79 -2.52
N ALA A 50 -12.89 7.88 -2.02
CA ALA A 50 -12.63 8.08 -0.59
C ALA A 50 -13.91 7.93 0.29
N ASP A 51 -15.10 8.27 -0.22
CA ASP A 51 -16.35 8.15 0.54
C ASP A 51 -16.83 6.69 0.71
N LEU A 52 -16.51 5.82 -0.24
CA LEU A 52 -16.69 4.37 -0.07
C LEU A 52 -15.76 3.86 1.04
N TRP A 53 -14.50 4.27 1.01
CA TRP A 53 -13.52 3.95 2.05
C TRP A 53 -13.92 4.47 3.44
N LYS A 54 -14.48 5.69 3.54
CA LYS A 54 -15.04 6.24 4.79
C LYS A 54 -16.21 5.39 5.30
N SER A 55 -17.13 5.00 4.42
CA SER A 55 -18.29 4.18 4.76
C SER A 55 -17.88 2.82 5.32
N PHE A 56 -16.94 2.15 4.65
CA PHE A 56 -16.33 0.91 5.16
C PHE A 56 -15.58 1.13 6.48
N HIS A 57 -14.86 2.25 6.62
CA HIS A 57 -14.13 2.56 7.85
C HIS A 57 -15.06 2.80 9.05
N SER A 58 -16.20 3.47 8.87
CA SER A 58 -17.17 3.74 9.96
C SER A 58 -17.80 2.48 10.57
N ILE A 59 -17.94 1.42 9.76
CA ILE A 59 -18.41 0.10 10.21
C ILE A 59 -17.21 -0.73 10.76
N GLY A 60 -15.99 -0.33 10.40
CA GLY A 60 -14.73 -1.02 10.65
C GLY A 60 -14.44 -2.01 9.52
N THR A 61 -13.61 -1.59 8.56
CA THR A 61 -13.32 -2.37 7.35
C THR A 61 -12.68 -3.71 7.69
N GLU A 62 -13.05 -4.74 6.95
CA GLU A 62 -12.54 -6.10 7.10
C GLU A 62 -12.04 -6.61 5.75
N MET A 63 -10.87 -7.24 5.72
CA MET A 63 -10.31 -7.85 4.51
C MET A 63 -10.25 -9.36 4.69
N ILE A 64 -10.74 -10.10 3.70
CA ILE A 64 -10.65 -11.56 3.67
C ILE A 64 -9.26 -11.96 3.17
N ILE A 65 -8.58 -12.82 3.92
CA ILE A 65 -7.29 -13.41 3.53
C ILE A 65 -7.47 -14.91 3.28
N THR A 66 -6.86 -15.45 2.22
CA THR A 66 -6.96 -16.87 1.86
C THR A 66 -5.60 -17.43 1.45
N LYS A 67 -5.43 -18.76 1.56
CA LYS A 67 -4.20 -19.48 1.16
C LYS A 67 -3.75 -19.18 -0.28
N HIS A 68 -4.71 -18.98 -1.19
CA HIS A 68 -4.48 -18.74 -2.62
C HIS A 68 -4.34 -17.25 -2.99
N GLY A 69 -4.41 -16.35 -2.01
CA GLY A 69 -4.42 -14.91 -2.22
C GLY A 69 -5.81 -14.37 -2.59
N ARG A 70 -6.29 -13.37 -1.85
CA ARG A 70 -7.56 -12.66 -2.13
C ARG A 70 -7.29 -11.18 -2.39
N ARG A 71 -7.93 -10.59 -3.38
CA ARG A 71 -7.88 -9.13 -3.64
C ARG A 71 -8.57 -8.38 -2.50
N MET A 72 -8.08 -7.19 -2.17
CA MET A 72 -8.74 -6.27 -1.23
C MET A 72 -10.13 -5.87 -1.74
N PHE A 73 -11.01 -5.44 -0.84
CA PHE A 73 -12.22 -4.73 -1.19
C PHE A 73 -12.56 -3.69 -0.08
N PRO A 74 -12.73 -2.39 -0.41
CA PRO A 74 -12.62 -1.78 -1.74
C PRO A 74 -11.22 -1.88 -2.37
N HIS A 75 -11.12 -1.65 -3.67
CA HIS A 75 -9.82 -1.60 -4.35
C HIS A 75 -9.12 -0.27 -4.04
N CYS A 76 -7.84 -0.31 -3.66
CA CYS A 76 -7.05 0.90 -3.48
C CYS A 76 -6.65 1.43 -4.87
N SER A 77 -7.09 2.64 -5.20
CA SER A 77 -6.66 3.38 -6.39
C SER A 77 -6.32 4.80 -5.99
N ILE A 78 -5.27 5.36 -6.57
CA ILE A 78 -4.61 6.56 -6.09
C ILE A 78 -4.29 7.48 -7.27
N SER A 79 -4.67 8.75 -7.18
CA SER A 79 -4.18 9.81 -8.06
C SER A 79 -2.94 10.48 -7.45
N LEU A 80 -1.94 10.74 -8.29
CA LEU A 80 -0.68 11.39 -7.91
C LEU A 80 -0.49 12.69 -8.69
N SER A 81 0.11 13.67 -8.03
CA SER A 81 0.52 14.94 -8.64
C SER A 81 1.78 15.48 -7.95
N GLY A 82 2.51 16.37 -8.63
CA GLY A 82 3.76 16.97 -8.10
C GLY A 82 5.02 16.13 -8.28
N LEU A 83 4.94 14.97 -8.96
CA LEU A 83 6.13 14.20 -9.38
C LEU A 83 6.89 14.95 -10.47
N GLN A 84 8.21 14.74 -10.55
CA GLN A 84 9.00 15.29 -11.66
C GLN A 84 8.68 14.55 -12.95
N PRO A 85 8.23 15.24 -14.03
CA PRO A 85 7.70 14.56 -15.22
C PRO A 85 8.66 13.54 -15.85
N PHE A 86 9.97 13.83 -15.83
CA PHE A 86 11.00 13.02 -16.50
C PHE A 86 11.81 12.13 -15.55
N ALA A 87 11.68 12.29 -14.22
CA ALA A 87 12.36 11.42 -13.26
C ALA A 87 11.63 10.07 -13.17
N ASN A 88 12.39 8.98 -13.06
CA ASN A 88 11.83 7.64 -12.90
C ASN A 88 11.51 7.34 -11.43
N TYR A 89 10.32 6.80 -11.20
CA TYR A 89 9.82 6.41 -9.88
C TYR A 89 9.43 4.94 -9.85
N VAL A 90 9.81 4.27 -8.75
CA VAL A 90 9.25 2.99 -8.31
C VAL A 90 8.15 3.27 -7.30
N ILE A 91 6.97 2.68 -7.53
CA ILE A 91 5.82 2.82 -6.64
C ILE A 91 5.49 1.46 -6.03
N MET A 92 5.45 1.42 -4.70
CA MET A 92 5.20 0.21 -3.94
C MET A 92 4.17 0.47 -2.85
N MET A 93 3.35 -0.53 -2.55
CA MET A 93 2.38 -0.51 -1.46
C MET A 93 2.77 -1.54 -0.42
N ASP A 94 3.07 -1.08 0.79
CA ASP A 94 3.29 -1.92 1.96
C ASP A 94 2.06 -2.00 2.85
N MET A 95 2.07 -3.01 3.71
CA MET A 95 1.05 -3.28 4.70
C MET A 95 1.70 -3.56 6.04
N VAL A 96 1.57 -2.62 6.97
CA VAL A 96 2.13 -2.77 8.32
C VAL A 96 1.01 -2.98 9.35
N PRO A 97 1.22 -3.80 10.40
CA PRO A 97 0.25 -3.96 11.48
C PRO A 97 -0.08 -2.60 12.12
N ALA A 98 -1.36 -2.31 12.35
CA ALA A 98 -1.75 -1.04 13.00
C ALA A 98 -1.46 -1.02 14.51
N ASP A 99 -1.29 -2.18 15.14
CA ASP A 99 -0.91 -2.35 16.54
C ASP A 99 -0.12 -3.66 16.77
N SER A 100 0.25 -3.93 18.02
CA SER A 100 0.98 -5.14 18.43
C SER A 100 0.15 -6.10 19.29
N PHE A 101 -1.15 -6.27 18.99
CA PHE A 101 -2.06 -7.15 19.72
C PHE A 101 -2.65 -8.24 18.81
N LYS A 102 -2.75 -9.46 19.33
CA LYS A 102 -3.59 -10.50 18.72
C LYS A 102 -5.03 -10.28 19.17
N TYR A 103 -5.98 -10.47 18.27
CA TYR A 103 -7.40 -10.37 18.57
C TYR A 103 -8.08 -11.74 18.44
N LYS A 104 -9.28 -11.85 19.01
CA LYS A 104 -10.20 -12.99 18.84
C LYS A 104 -11.62 -12.46 18.71
N TRP A 105 -12.43 -13.10 17.87
CA TRP A 105 -13.86 -12.80 17.78
C TRP A 105 -14.60 -13.60 18.85
N LYS A 106 -15.36 -12.92 19.70
CA LYS A 106 -16.14 -13.55 20.77
C LYS A 106 -17.37 -12.69 21.08
N LYS A 107 -18.56 -13.31 21.16
CA LYS A 107 -19.83 -12.62 21.44
C LYS A 107 -20.05 -11.36 20.56
N GLU A 108 -19.84 -11.53 19.25
CA GLU A 108 -19.99 -10.44 18.25
C GLU A 108 -19.06 -9.23 18.46
N GLN A 109 -17.95 -9.42 19.18
CA GLN A 109 -16.96 -8.39 19.45
C GLN A 109 -15.53 -8.89 19.26
N TRP A 110 -14.64 -7.99 18.83
CA TRP A 110 -13.19 -8.21 18.82
C TRP A 110 -12.61 -7.95 20.21
N GLU A 111 -12.20 -9.01 20.91
CA GLU A 111 -11.47 -8.94 22.18
C GLU A 111 -9.95 -9.04 21.92
N VAL A 112 -9.13 -8.33 22.71
CA VAL A 112 -7.67 -8.56 22.73
C VAL A 112 -7.40 -9.93 23.35
N ALA A 113 -6.63 -10.75 22.64
CA ALA A 113 -6.25 -12.11 23.03
C ALA A 113 -4.81 -12.20 23.58
N GLY A 114 -3.98 -11.18 23.35
CA GLY A 114 -2.60 -11.11 23.84
C GLY A 114 -1.73 -10.18 22.99
N LYS A 115 -0.42 -10.22 23.20
CA LYS A 115 0.57 -9.50 22.37
C LYS A 115 0.80 -10.24 21.04
N SER A 116 1.00 -9.51 19.95
CA SER A 116 1.43 -10.11 18.68
C SER A 116 2.88 -10.58 18.77
N GLU A 117 3.18 -11.70 18.11
CA GLU A 117 4.55 -12.12 17.88
C GLU A 117 5.22 -11.19 16.85
N PRO A 118 6.54 -10.98 16.91
CA PRO A 118 7.27 -10.28 15.86
C PRO A 118 7.00 -10.91 14.51
N GLN A 119 6.42 -10.13 13.59
CA GLN A 119 6.10 -10.63 12.25
C GLN A 119 7.36 -10.65 11.39
N PRO A 120 7.59 -11.69 10.56
CA PRO A 120 8.63 -11.62 9.54
C PRO A 120 8.31 -10.46 8.58
N PRO A 121 9.32 -9.87 7.90
CA PRO A 121 9.11 -8.73 7.00
C PRO A 121 7.95 -8.97 6.04
N CYS A 122 7.02 -8.01 6.00
CA CYS A 122 5.91 -8.06 5.06
C CYS A 122 6.46 -7.95 3.63
N ARG A 123 5.78 -8.58 2.67
CA ARG A 123 6.17 -8.48 1.26
C ARG A 123 5.49 -7.25 0.68
N THR A 124 6.26 -6.18 0.49
CA THR A 124 5.82 -4.98 -0.21
C THR A 124 5.38 -5.33 -1.64
N TYR A 125 4.21 -4.84 -2.06
CA TYR A 125 3.75 -5.02 -3.43
C TYR A 125 4.30 -3.92 -4.34
N MET A 126 5.14 -4.25 -5.32
CA MET A 126 5.56 -3.31 -6.36
C MET A 126 4.45 -3.15 -7.41
N HIS A 127 4.09 -1.93 -7.77
CA HIS A 127 3.16 -1.68 -8.88
C HIS A 127 3.81 -2.15 -10.19
N PRO A 128 3.12 -2.92 -11.06
CA PRO A 128 3.71 -3.58 -12.22
C PRO A 128 4.32 -2.62 -13.25
N ASP A 129 3.84 -1.38 -13.31
CA ASP A 129 4.38 -0.32 -14.17
C ASP A 129 5.70 0.28 -13.63
N SER A 130 6.24 -0.20 -12.50
CA SER A 130 7.50 0.32 -11.94
C SER A 130 8.73 -0.33 -12.59
N PRO A 131 9.82 0.43 -12.83
CA PRO A 131 9.92 1.90 -12.74
C PRO A 131 9.28 2.59 -13.96
N ALA A 132 8.69 3.76 -13.73
CA ALA A 132 8.14 4.60 -14.79
C ALA A 132 8.33 6.10 -14.49
N PRO A 133 8.33 6.98 -15.51
CA PRO A 133 8.53 8.42 -15.33
C PRO A 133 7.36 9.08 -14.61
N GLY A 134 7.59 10.20 -13.91
CA GLY A 134 6.53 10.92 -13.19
C GLY A 134 5.33 11.32 -14.07
N CYS A 135 5.55 11.61 -15.36
CA CYS A 135 4.47 11.88 -16.31
C CYS A 135 3.55 10.67 -16.58
N HIS A 136 4.05 9.43 -16.46
CA HIS A 136 3.23 8.21 -16.55
C HIS A 136 2.32 8.10 -15.33
N TRP A 137 2.89 8.27 -14.14
CA TRP A 137 2.18 8.15 -12.86
C TRP A 137 1.14 9.25 -12.60
N MET A 138 1.34 10.45 -13.15
CA MET A 138 0.39 11.56 -13.04
C MET A 138 -0.67 11.57 -14.17
N LYS A 139 -0.57 10.70 -15.17
CA LYS A 139 -1.49 10.67 -16.33
C LYS A 139 -2.90 10.22 -15.95
N GLN A 140 -3.01 9.28 -15.01
CA GLN A 140 -4.25 8.69 -14.53
C GLN A 140 -4.04 8.05 -13.16
N SER A 141 -5.11 7.84 -12.40
CA SER A 141 -5.04 7.17 -11.10
C SER A 141 -4.58 5.72 -11.25
N LEU A 142 -3.53 5.34 -10.51
CA LEU A 142 -2.98 3.98 -10.50
C LEU A 142 -3.76 3.08 -9.54
N SER A 143 -3.76 1.76 -9.77
CA SER A 143 -4.65 0.83 -9.03
C SER A 143 -3.94 -0.43 -8.55
N PHE A 144 -4.11 -0.72 -7.27
CA PHE A 144 -3.61 -1.93 -6.61
C PHE A 144 -4.57 -3.13 -6.71
N LEU A 145 -5.51 -3.11 -7.67
CA LEU A 145 -6.45 -4.21 -7.98
C LEU A 145 -5.79 -5.59 -8.10
N LYS A 146 -4.56 -5.65 -8.62
CA LYS A 146 -3.82 -6.91 -8.82
C LYS A 146 -3.20 -7.46 -7.53
N MET A 147 -3.07 -6.64 -6.49
CA MET A 147 -2.51 -7.04 -5.20
C MET A 147 -3.44 -8.04 -4.49
N LYS A 148 -2.86 -9.05 -3.86
CA LYS A 148 -3.56 -10.11 -3.14
C LYS A 148 -2.94 -10.33 -1.77
N LEU A 149 -3.79 -10.61 -0.79
CA LEU A 149 -3.45 -10.93 0.59
C LEU A 149 -3.48 -12.45 0.79
N THR A 150 -2.41 -13.02 1.34
CA THR A 150 -2.34 -14.45 1.70
C THR A 150 -1.86 -14.66 3.13
N ASN A 151 -2.36 -15.73 3.75
CA ASN A 151 -1.86 -16.28 5.02
C ASN A 151 -0.89 -17.43 4.82
N ASN A 152 -0.58 -17.79 3.57
CA ASN A 152 0.41 -18.81 3.27
C ASN A 152 1.82 -18.27 3.52
N THR A 153 2.42 -18.70 4.64
CA THR A 153 3.81 -18.34 4.99
C THR A 153 4.82 -18.83 3.95
N LEU A 154 4.49 -19.91 3.22
CA LEU A 154 5.28 -20.51 2.15
C LEU A 154 4.90 -20.00 0.74
N ASP A 155 4.20 -18.87 0.61
CA ASP A 155 3.81 -18.33 -0.70
C ASP A 155 5.02 -18.04 -1.61
N GLN A 156 5.03 -18.64 -2.79
CA GLN A 156 6.04 -18.44 -3.83
C GLN A 156 5.60 -17.44 -4.91
N HIS A 157 4.34 -16.98 -4.89
CA HIS A 157 3.73 -16.16 -5.95
C HIS A 157 3.89 -14.65 -5.73
N GLY A 158 4.60 -14.22 -4.69
CA GLY A 158 4.83 -12.80 -4.40
C GLY A 158 3.61 -12.08 -3.82
N HIS A 159 2.62 -12.81 -3.31
CA HIS A 159 1.48 -12.20 -2.63
C HIS A 159 1.92 -11.51 -1.33
N VAL A 160 1.18 -10.48 -0.91
CA VAL A 160 1.41 -9.78 0.36
C VAL A 160 1.02 -10.74 1.48
N ARG A 161 1.99 -11.11 2.33
CA ARG A 161 1.83 -12.13 3.37
C ARG A 161 1.46 -11.50 4.71
N HIS A 162 0.40 -12.02 5.34
CA HIS A 162 0.01 -11.65 6.70
C HIS A 162 -0.50 -12.84 7.50
N ASN A 163 -0.16 -12.89 8.78
CA ASN A 163 -0.74 -13.83 9.73
C ASN A 163 -2.12 -13.36 10.21
N LEU A 164 -2.85 -14.30 10.82
CA LEU A 164 -4.27 -14.18 11.14
C LEU A 164 -4.57 -13.13 12.25
N THR A 165 -5.72 -12.45 12.09
CA THR A 165 -6.60 -11.90 13.16
C THR A 165 -6.30 -10.52 13.75
N TYR A 166 -6.79 -9.51 13.03
CA TYR A 166 -6.67 -8.07 13.29
C TYR A 166 -7.90 -7.35 12.56
N ARG A 167 -8.11 -6.00 12.48
CA ARG A 167 -9.23 -5.29 11.76
C ARG A 167 -8.94 -3.81 11.34
N ILE A 168 -9.60 -3.15 10.40
CA ILE A 168 -8.98 -1.95 9.77
C ILE A 168 -9.32 -0.60 10.43
N LYS A 169 -8.30 0.26 10.57
CA LYS A 169 -8.45 1.73 10.69
C LYS A 169 -7.84 2.43 9.48
N MET A 170 -8.66 3.15 8.72
CA MET A 170 -8.18 4.06 7.68
C MET A 170 -7.63 5.32 8.36
N ILE A 171 -6.31 5.38 8.56
CA ILE A 171 -5.66 6.63 8.95
C ILE A 171 -5.42 7.46 7.69
N LYS A 172 -5.70 8.75 7.85
CA LYS A 172 -5.76 9.80 6.82
C LYS A 172 -4.45 9.89 6.01
N ILE A 173 -4.60 9.94 4.68
CA ILE A 173 -3.62 10.51 3.75
C ILE A 173 -3.80 12.03 3.76
#